data_AF-A0A6N4SZH4-F1
#
_entry.id   AF-A0A6N4SZH4-F1
#
_cell.length_a   1.000
_cell.length_b   1.000
_cell.length_c   1.000
_cell.angle_alpha   90.00
_cell.angle_beta   90.00
_cell.angle_gamma   90.00
#
_symmetry.space_group_name_H-M   'P 1'
#
loop_
_entity.id
_entity.type
_entity.pdbx_description
1 polymer ?
#
loop_
_entity_poly.entity_id
_entity_poly.type
_entity_poly.pdbx_seq_one_letter_code
_entity_poly.pdbx_strand_id
1 'polypeptide(L)'
;MITCAMSGPALAVDTDSTAIAQRGDPERWYQEEMTPMAYFKTLKKEAEAVYQLSVAECKRAERSQQSTCLREAKSVMQQDIADAYRKSGIRPR
;
A
#
# COMPACT_ATOMS: atom_id res chain seq x y z
N MET A 1 37.00 -18.92 -15.71
CA MET A 1 35.63 -18.40 -15.91
C MET A 1 34.68 -19.55 -15.63
N ILE A 2 34.00 -19.53 -14.48
CA ILE A 2 33.00 -20.55 -14.12
C ILE A 2 31.67 -19.80 -14.00
N THR A 3 30.81 -20.00 -14.97
CA THR A 3 29.42 -19.54 -14.96
C THR A 3 28.58 -20.52 -14.13
N CYS A 4 28.12 -20.10 -12.96
CA CYS A 4 27.03 -20.78 -12.27
C CYS A 4 25.71 -20.37 -12.91
N ALA A 5 25.09 -21.27 -13.68
CA ALA A 5 23.72 -21.15 -14.12
C ALA A 5 22.80 -21.39 -12.91
N MET A 6 22.17 -20.33 -12.41
CA MET A 6 21.11 -20.40 -11.40
C MET A 6 19.80 -20.79 -12.08
N SER A 7 19.64 -22.07 -12.42
CA SER A 7 18.34 -22.64 -12.80
C SER A 7 17.64 -23.15 -11.55
N GLY A 8 17.11 -22.23 -10.74
CA GLY A 8 16.14 -22.55 -9.71
C GLY A 8 14.74 -22.70 -10.32
N PRO A 9 13.90 -23.65 -9.86
CA PRO A 9 12.53 -23.73 -10.33
C PRO A 9 11.78 -22.48 -9.86
N ALA A 10 11.19 -21.75 -10.81
CA ALA A 10 10.18 -20.76 -10.50
C ALA A 10 8.98 -21.49 -9.91
N LEU A 11 8.77 -21.39 -8.59
CA LEU A 11 7.49 -21.75 -7.98
C LEU A 11 6.47 -20.72 -8.47
N ALA A 12 5.80 -21.03 -9.57
CA ALA A 12 4.52 -20.42 -9.88
C ALA A 12 3.56 -20.83 -8.77
N VAL A 13 3.25 -19.89 -7.88
CA VAL A 13 2.08 -20.03 -7.01
C VAL A 13 0.88 -19.93 -7.95
N ASP A 14 0.25 -21.07 -8.21
CA ASP A 14 -1.08 -21.12 -8.79
C ASP A 14 -2.04 -20.48 -7.79
N THR A 15 -2.36 -19.20 -7.99
CA THR A 15 -3.48 -18.54 -7.31
C THR A 15 -4.78 -19.00 -7.96
N ASP A 16 -5.13 -20.27 -7.79
CA ASP A 16 -6.47 -20.74 -8.15
C ASP A 16 -7.45 -20.20 -7.09
N SER A 17 -8.09 -19.07 -7.41
CA SER A 17 -9.08 -18.42 -6.54
C SER A 17 -10.25 -19.34 -6.17
N THR A 18 -10.45 -20.44 -6.89
CA THR A 18 -11.50 -21.43 -6.59
C THR A 18 -11.17 -22.32 -5.39
N ALA A 19 -9.90 -22.40 -4.97
CA ALA A 19 -9.49 -23.22 -3.83
C ALA A 19 -9.96 -22.68 -2.46
N ILE A 20 -10.39 -21.42 -2.39
CA ILE A 20 -10.84 -20.75 -1.14
C ILE A 20 -12.38 -20.74 -1.04
N ALA A 21 -13.10 -21.05 -2.12
CA ALA A 21 -14.56 -21.02 -2.16
C ALA A 21 -15.18 -22.25 -1.47
N GLN A 22 -15.87 -22.08 -0.33
CA GLN A 22 -16.66 -23.17 0.26
C GLN A 22 -18.06 -23.21 -0.37
N ARG A 23 -18.66 -24.42 -0.38
CA ARG A 23 -20.06 -24.58 -0.84
C ARG A 23 -20.98 -23.75 0.04
N GLY A 24 -21.62 -22.74 -0.56
CA GLY A 24 -22.61 -21.89 0.10
C GLY A 24 -22.11 -20.49 0.43
N ASP A 25 -20.83 -20.20 0.19
CA ASP A 25 -20.31 -18.84 0.34
C ASP A 25 -20.90 -17.92 -0.75
N PRO A 26 -21.36 -16.70 -0.40
CA PRO A 26 -21.83 -15.75 -1.40
C PRO A 26 -20.69 -15.35 -2.34
N GLU A 27 -20.96 -15.32 -3.64
CA GLU A 27 -20.00 -14.87 -4.68
C GLU A 27 -19.37 -13.51 -4.34
N ARG A 28 -20.12 -12.63 -3.67
CA ARG A 28 -19.64 -11.32 -3.20
C ARG A 28 -18.38 -11.40 -2.32
N TRP A 29 -18.17 -12.46 -1.55
CA TRP A 29 -17.01 -12.57 -0.64
C TRP A 29 -15.67 -12.65 -1.38
N TYR A 30 -15.69 -13.09 -2.63
CA TYR A 30 -14.49 -13.23 -3.47
C TYR A 30 -14.37 -12.11 -4.50
N GLN A 31 -15.36 -11.22 -4.57
CA GLN A 31 -15.32 -10.06 -5.43
C GLN A 31 -14.47 -8.99 -4.75
N GLU A 32 -13.36 -8.62 -5.38
CA GLU A 32 -12.61 -7.44 -4.96
C GLU A 32 -13.54 -6.22 -5.01
N GLU A 33 -13.57 -5.43 -3.93
CA GLU A 33 -14.32 -4.17 -3.92
C GLU A 33 -13.60 -3.13 -4.78
N MET A 34 -13.81 -3.22 -6.10
CA MET A 34 -13.22 -2.34 -7.12
C MET A 34 -14.00 -1.03 -7.27
N THR A 35 -14.44 -0.43 -6.16
CA THR A 35 -15.11 0.88 -6.20
C THR A 35 -14.11 2.02 -6.06
N PRO A 36 -14.33 3.17 -6.71
CA PRO A 36 -13.55 4.39 -6.49
C PRO A 36 -13.35 4.73 -5.00
N MET A 37 -14.40 4.56 -4.19
CA MET A 37 -14.36 4.83 -2.76
C MET A 37 -13.53 3.82 -1.97
N ALA A 38 -13.64 2.53 -2.30
CA ALA A 38 -12.79 1.51 -1.69
C ALA A 38 -11.32 1.76 -2.03
N TYR A 39 -11.02 2.06 -3.30
CA TYR A 39 -9.65 2.38 -3.74
C TYR A 39 -9.08 3.61 -3.04
N PHE A 40 -9.86 4.70 -2.93
CA PHE A 40 -9.46 5.88 -2.15
C PHE A 40 -9.17 5.54 -0.69
N LYS A 41 -10.04 4.76 -0.03
CA LYS A 41 -9.85 4.35 1.37
C LYS A 41 -8.56 3.54 1.55
N THR A 42 -8.25 2.64 0.62
CA THR A 42 -7.00 1.88 0.63
C THR A 42 -5.79 2.80 0.52
N LEU A 43 -5.75 3.67 -0.50
CA LEU A 43 -4.64 4.61 -0.69
C LEU A 43 -4.45 5.56 0.50
N LYS A 44 -5.55 6.05 1.09
CA LYS A 44 -5.51 6.89 2.28
C LYS A 44 -4.92 6.13 3.48
N LYS A 45 -5.33 4.88 3.70
CA LYS A 45 -4.80 4.03 4.78
C LYS A 45 -3.31 3.77 4.60
N GLU A 46 -2.87 3.55 3.37
CA GLU A 46 -1.46 3.36 3.04
C GLU A 46 -0.65 4.65 3.31
N ALA A 47 -1.15 5.82 2.89
CA ALA A 47 -0.52 7.11 3.17
C ALA A 47 -0.37 7.36 4.68
N GLU A 48 -1.41 7.05 5.47
CA GLU A 48 -1.38 7.16 6.93
C GLU A 48 -0.37 6.17 7.55
N ALA A 49 -0.30 4.94 7.04
CA ALA A 49 0.67 3.95 7.51
C ALA A 49 2.12 4.37 7.22
N VAL A 50 2.39 4.84 6.00
CA VAL A 50 3.71 5.37 5.61
C VAL A 50 4.09 6.58 6.45
N TYR A 51 3.13 7.45 6.78
CA TYR A 51 3.37 8.58 7.69
C TYR A 51 3.78 8.10 9.08
N GLN A 52 3.11 7.10 9.67
CA GLN A 52 3.50 6.57 10.98
C GLN A 52 4.89 5.95 10.97
N LEU A 53 5.24 5.21 9.92
CA LEU A 53 6.58 4.67 9.72
C LEU A 53 7.62 5.80 9.63
N SER A 54 7.34 6.81 8.80
CA SER A 54 8.20 7.98 8.64
C SER A 54 8.39 8.75 9.95
N VAL A 55 7.33 8.93 10.74
CA VAL A 55 7.41 9.58 12.07
C VAL A 55 8.28 8.76 13.03
N ALA A 56 8.18 7.43 13.01
CA ALA A 56 9.02 6.57 13.83
C ALA A 56 10.51 6.71 13.45
N GLU A 57 10.82 6.78 12.16
CA GLU A 57 12.19 7.05 11.70
C GLU A 57 12.65 8.48 12.02
N CYS A 58 11.80 9.49 11.86
CA CYS A 58 12.13 10.87 12.23
C CYS A 58 12.51 11.01 13.71
N LYS A 59 11.90 10.23 14.61
CA LYS A 59 12.25 10.24 16.03
C LYS A 59 13.65 9.69 16.31
N ARG A 60 14.21 8.88 15.40
CA ARG A 60 15.56 8.34 15.48
C ARG A 60 16.61 9.26 14.83
N ALA A 61 16.18 10.25 14.06
CA ALA A 61 17.05 11.24 13.46
C ALA A 61 17.68 12.17 14.52
N GLU A 62 18.74 12.86 14.11
CA GLU A 62 19.42 13.88 14.92
C GLU A 62 18.42 14.98 15.34
N ARG A 63 18.48 15.43 16.60
CA ARG A 63 17.55 16.43 17.17
C ARG A 63 17.42 17.70 16.32
N SER A 64 18.51 18.16 15.71
CA SER A 64 18.55 19.33 14.83
C SER A 64 17.70 19.14 13.56
N GLN A 65 17.51 17.90 13.11
CA GLN A 65 16.80 17.53 11.88
C GLN A 65 15.37 17.02 12.13
N GLN A 66 15.01 16.68 13.38
CA GLN A 66 13.71 16.07 13.71
C GLN A 66 12.52 16.93 13.28
N SER A 67 12.55 18.24 13.52
CA SER A 67 11.42 19.13 13.18
C SER A 67 11.20 19.21 11.67
N THR A 68 12.27 19.27 10.89
CA THR A 68 12.23 19.27 9.43
C THR A 68 11.70 17.92 8.92
N CYS A 69 12.22 16.80 9.44
CA CYS A 69 11.76 15.47 9.06
C CYS A 69 10.25 15.27 9.31
N LEU A 70 9.76 15.67 10.50
CA LEU A 70 8.34 15.55 10.83
C LEU A 70 7.45 16.40 9.92
N ARG A 71 7.92 17.60 9.54
CA ARG A 71 7.21 18.48 8.60
C ARG A 71 7.17 17.86 7.20
N GLU A 72 8.27 17.32 6.73
CA GLU A 72 8.35 16.64 5.44
C GLU A 72 7.46 15.40 5.39
N ALA A 73 7.51 14.54 6.41
CA ALA A 73 6.63 13.38 6.52
C ALA A 73 5.14 13.76 6.43
N LYS A 74 4.74 14.85 7.11
CA LYS A 74 3.37 15.35 7.04
C LYS A 74 3.03 15.90 5.65
N SER A 75 3.96 16.63 5.02
CA SER A 75 3.79 17.15 3.66
C SER A 75 3.60 16.02 2.65
N VAL A 76 4.40 14.95 2.75
CA VAL A 76 4.31 13.77 1.88
C VAL A 76 2.96 13.07 2.07
N MET A 77 2.51 12.83 3.30
CA MET A 77 1.20 12.25 3.56
C MET A 77 0.06 13.09 2.95
N GLN A 78 0.14 14.42 3.02
CA GLN A 78 -0.85 15.30 2.42
C GLN A 78 -0.86 15.21 0.89
N GLN A 79 0.32 15.11 0.28
CA GLN A 79 0.48 14.88 -1.16
C GLN A 79 -0.09 13.52 -1.56
N ASP A 80 0.21 12.46 -0.81
CA ASP A 80 -0.30 11.11 -1.07
C ASP A 80 -1.84 11.06 -1.01
N ILE A 81 -2.46 11.79 -0.08
CA ILE A 81 -3.92 11.89 0.00
C ILE A 81 -4.49 12.70 -1.18
N ALA A 82 -3.84 13.79 -1.58
CA ALA A 82 -4.24 14.54 -2.77
C ALA A 82 -4.13 13.68 -4.04
N ASP A 83 -3.10 12.86 -4.13
CA ASP A 83 -2.89 11.88 -5.19
C ASP A 83 -3.94 10.77 -5.14
N ALA A 84 -4.33 10.33 -3.94
CA ALA A 84 -5.40 9.35 -3.75
C ALA A 84 -6.73 9.84 -4.33
N TYR A 85 -7.07 11.12 -4.17
CA TYR A 85 -8.25 11.70 -4.83
C TYR A 85 -8.14 11.62 -6.35
N ARG A 86 -7.00 11.99 -6.93
CA ARG A 86 -6.80 11.93 -8.39
C ARG A 86 -6.86 10.49 -8.93
N LYS A 87 -6.19 9.55 -8.26
CA LYS A 87 -6.12 8.13 -8.65
C LYS A 87 -7.47 7.42 -8.51
N SER A 88 -8.24 7.76 -7.48
CA SER A 88 -9.56 7.19 -7.25
C SER A 88 -10.68 7.84 -8.07
N GLY A 89 -10.43 9.02 -8.67
CA GLY A 89 -11.48 9.81 -9.33
C GLY A 89 -12.48 10.45 -8.37
N ILE A 90 -12.23 10.41 -7.06
CA ILE A 90 -13.05 11.08 -6.05
C ILE A 90 -12.66 12.56 -5.99
N ARG A 91 -13.67 13.44 -5.95
CA ARG A 91 -13.43 14.88 -5.74
C ARG A 91 -13.25 15.15 -4.24
N PRO A 92 -12.21 15.89 -3.84
CA PRO A 92 -12.10 16.40 -2.47
C PRO A 92 -13.30 17.31 -2.16
N ARG A 93 -13.78 17.26 -0.92
CA ARG A 93 -14.86 18.14 -0.43
C ARG A 93 -14.31 19.50 -0.06
#